data_AF-A0A924E6L2-F1
#
_entry.id   AF-A0A924E6L2-F1
#
_cell.length_a   1.000
_cell.length_b   1.000
_cell.length_c   1.000
_cell.angle_alpha   90.00
_cell.angle_beta   90.00
_cell.angle_gamma   90.00
#
_symmetry.space_group_name_H-M   'P 1'
#
loop_
_entity.id
_entity.type
_entity.pdbx_description
1 polymer ?
#
loop_
_entity_poly.entity_id
_entity_poly.type
_entity_poly.pdbx_seq_one_letter_code
_entity_poly.pdbx_strand_id
1 'polypeptide(L)'
;IIVAAGAGAAAAMLMIDAKFWGVVVMGGAVVILFFLPWLDNSQVRSIRYRPSWNKYLYGVFVINFLVLGYLGVQPPSAIGERVSQIGTLFYFGFFILMPWWSQLGSFKPVPSRVTFAAH
;
A
#
# COMPACT_ATOMS: atom_id res chain seq x y z
N ILE A 1 -10.86 21.51 0.74
CA ILE A 1 -11.35 20.12 0.62
C ILE A 1 -10.51 19.16 1.48
N ILE A 2 -9.20 19.05 1.28
CA ILE A 2 -8.32 18.13 2.04
C ILE A 2 -8.36 18.38 3.56
N VAL A 3 -8.28 19.64 4.01
CA VAL A 3 -8.33 19.99 5.44
C VAL A 3 -9.70 19.68 6.06
N ALA A 4 -10.79 19.92 5.32
CA ALA A 4 -12.15 19.63 5.79
C ALA A 4 -12.43 18.12 5.87
N ALA A 5 -11.95 17.34 4.89
CA ALA A 5 -12.01 15.88 4.92
C ALA A 5 -11.17 15.30 6.08
N GLY A 6 -9.98 15.86 6.32
CA GLY A 6 -9.13 15.47 7.45
C GLY A 6 -9.78 15.76 8.81
N ALA A 7 -10.36 16.94 8.98
CA ALA A 7 -11.08 17.30 10.21
C ALA A 7 -12.32 16.42 10.43
N GLY A 8 -13.07 16.11 9.37
CA GLY A 8 -14.22 15.20 9.43
C GLY A 8 -13.83 13.77 9.81
N ALA A 9 -12.72 13.25 9.26
CA ALA A 9 -12.20 11.94 9.63
C ALA A 9 -11.73 11.91 11.09
N ALA A 10 -11.03 12.94 11.56
CA ALA A 10 -10.61 13.05 12.96
C ALA A 10 -11.82 13.12 13.92
N ALA A 11 -12.86 13.88 13.56
CA ALA A 11 -14.10 13.91 14.34
C ALA A 11 -14.78 12.53 14.38
N ALA A 12 -14.85 11.81 13.26
CA ALA A 12 -15.41 10.46 13.22
C ALA A 12 -14.59 9.45 14.04
N MET A 13 -13.25 9.58 14.06
CA MET A 13 -12.39 8.77 14.92
C MET A 13 -12.59 9.04 16.41
N LEU A 14 -12.95 10.27 16.79
CA LEU A 14 -13.21 10.63 18.18
C LEU A 14 -14.64 10.29 18.63
N MET A 15 -15.59 10.23 17.70
CA MET A 15 -17.02 10.01 17.99
C MET A 15 -17.44 8.53 17.95
N ILE A 16 -16.68 7.66 17.28
CA ILE A 16 -17.01 6.23 17.09
C ILE A 16 -15.98 5.36 17.82
N ASP A 17 -16.44 4.26 18.44
CA ASP A 17 -15.60 3.33 19.20
C ASP A 17 -14.41 2.80 18.37
N ALA A 18 -13.24 2.69 19.00
CA ALA A 18 -12.03 2.14 18.41
C ALA A 18 -12.22 0.70 17.89
N LYS A 19 -13.11 -0.09 18.52
CA LYS A 19 -13.44 -1.44 18.06
C LYS A 19 -14.02 -1.44 16.64
N PHE A 20 -14.89 -0.48 16.32
CA PHE A 20 -15.47 -0.35 14.99
C PHE A 20 -14.39 -0.01 13.96
N TRP A 21 -13.51 0.95 14.28
CA TRP A 21 -12.41 1.33 13.40
C TRP A 21 -11.44 0.18 13.15
N GLY A 22 -11.20 -0.68 14.14
CA GLY A 22 -10.43 -1.92 13.96
C GLY A 22 -11.02 -2.81 12.87
N VAL A 23 -12.33 -3.03 12.86
CA VAL A 23 -13.03 -3.81 11.83
C VAL A 23 -12.97 -3.12 10.46
N VAL A 24 -13.17 -1.80 10.42
CA VAL A 24 -13.07 -1.01 9.18
C VAL A 24 -11.67 -1.12 8.57
N VAL A 25 -10.62 -1.00 9.39
CA VAL A 25 -9.23 -1.12 8.93
C VAL A 25 -8.94 -2.54 8.44
N MET A 26 -9.44 -3.58 9.15
CA MET A 26 -9.27 -4.97 8.72
C MET A 26 -9.95 -5.24 7.37
N GLY A 27 -11.21 -4.83 7.22
CA GLY A 27 -11.95 -4.95 5.95
C GLY A 27 -11.30 -4.12 4.84
N GLY A 28 -10.89 -2.90 5.14
CA GLY A 28 -10.19 -2.01 4.23
C GLY A 28 -8.87 -2.58 3.72
N ALA A 29 -8.11 -3.28 4.58
CA ALA A 29 -6.85 -3.91 4.20
C ALA A 29 -7.04 -5.04 3.16
N VAL A 30 -8.18 -5.72 3.18
CA VAL A 30 -8.51 -6.72 2.15
C VAL A 30 -9.07 -6.03 0.90
N VAL A 31 -9.99 -5.09 1.08
CA VAL A 31 -10.68 -4.40 -0.01
C VAL A 31 -9.71 -3.58 -0.89
N ILE A 32 -8.67 -2.98 -0.31
CA ILE A 32 -7.70 -2.15 -1.05
C ILE A 32 -6.97 -2.93 -2.15
N LEU A 33 -6.82 -4.26 -2.00
CA LEU A 33 -6.20 -5.12 -3.00
C LEU A 33 -7.04 -5.18 -4.29
N PHE A 34 -8.37 -5.08 -4.19
CA PHE A 34 -9.24 -5.02 -5.37
C PHE A 34 -9.06 -3.73 -6.14
N PHE A 35 -8.62 -2.65 -5.50
CA PHE A 35 -8.34 -1.38 -6.15
C PHE A 35 -6.97 -1.33 -6.85
N LEU A 36 -6.17 -2.40 -6.78
CA LEU A 36 -4.87 -2.47 -7.45
C LEU A 36 -4.87 -2.09 -8.94
N PRO A 37 -5.85 -2.50 -9.77
CA PRO A 37 -5.90 -2.12 -11.19
C PRO A 37 -5.97 -0.61 -11.43
N TRP A 38 -6.45 0.17 -10.44
CA TRP A 38 -6.55 1.64 -10.51
C TRP A 38 -5.41 2.33 -9.75
N LEU A 39 -4.83 1.67 -8.75
CA LEU A 39 -3.75 2.22 -7.94
C LEU A 39 -2.38 2.09 -8.62
N ASP A 40 -2.13 1.00 -9.36
CA ASP A 40 -0.88 0.81 -10.10
C ASP A 40 -0.96 1.43 -11.50
N ASN A 41 -0.50 2.68 -11.62
CA ASN A 41 -0.52 3.45 -12.86
C ASN A 41 0.80 3.37 -13.65
N SER A 42 1.61 2.34 -13.40
CA SER A 42 2.91 2.20 -14.05
C SER A 42 2.80 1.91 -15.55
N GLN A 43 3.66 2.55 -16.35
CA GLN A 43 3.71 2.37 -17.81
C GLN A 43 4.02 0.93 -18.24
N VAL A 44 4.72 0.17 -17.38
CA VAL A 44 5.14 -1.20 -17.69
C VAL A 44 4.58 -2.20 -16.66
N ARG A 45 3.88 -3.22 -17.17
CA ARG A 45 3.22 -4.24 -16.34
C ARG A 45 4.20 -5.17 -15.61
N SER A 46 5.35 -5.50 -16.23
CA SER A 46 6.32 -6.43 -15.62
C SER A 46 7.37 -5.71 -14.80
N ILE A 47 7.53 -6.11 -13.54
CA ILE A 47 8.52 -5.58 -12.58
C ILE A 47 9.98 -5.71 -13.07
N ARG A 48 10.26 -6.63 -14.01
CA ARG A 48 11.60 -6.79 -14.59
C ARG A 48 12.08 -5.52 -15.30
N TYR A 49 11.15 -4.78 -15.90
CA TYR A 49 11.41 -3.59 -16.70
C TYR A 49 11.15 -2.29 -15.93
N ARG A 50 10.67 -2.39 -14.69
CA ARG A 50 10.52 -1.24 -13.79
C ARG A 50 11.88 -0.80 -13.22
N PRO A 51 12.00 0.46 -12.77
CA PRO A 51 13.17 0.95 -12.05
C PRO A 51 13.54 0.04 -10.87
N SER A 52 14.84 -0.07 -10.57
CA SER A 52 15.34 -0.91 -9.46
C SER A 52 14.79 -0.48 -8.11
N TRP A 53 14.55 0.83 -7.92
CA TRP A 53 14.04 1.36 -6.66
C TRP A 53 12.63 0.85 -6.31
N ASN A 54 11.77 0.62 -7.31
CA ASN A 54 10.45 0.00 -7.09
C ASN A 54 10.62 -1.39 -6.45
N LYS A 55 11.62 -2.17 -6.87
CA LYS A 55 11.88 -3.51 -6.32
C LYS A 55 12.27 -3.44 -4.85
N TYR A 56 13.08 -2.46 -4.44
CA TYR A 56 13.40 -2.25 -3.04
C TYR A 56 12.14 -1.88 -2.24
N LEU A 57 11.27 -1.03 -2.78
CA LEU A 57 10.02 -0.65 -2.11
C LEU A 57 9.09 -1.86 -1.92
N TYR A 58 8.92 -2.69 -2.95
CA TYR A 58 8.19 -3.96 -2.82
C TYR A 58 8.85 -4.89 -1.78
N GLY A 59 10.19 -4.96 -1.74
CA GLY A 59 10.91 -5.74 -0.74
C GLY A 59 10.64 -5.28 0.70
N VAL A 60 10.69 -3.97 0.95
CA VAL A 60 10.33 -3.39 2.25
C VAL A 60 8.88 -3.66 2.61
N PHE A 61 7.97 -3.57 1.64
CA PHE A 61 6.55 -3.91 1.85
C PHE A 61 6.35 -5.37 2.27
N VAL A 62 7.03 -6.32 1.62
CA VAL A 62 6.95 -7.73 2.00
C VAL A 62 7.47 -7.95 3.42
N ILE A 63 8.59 -7.33 3.79
CA ILE A 63 9.13 -7.42 5.15
C ILE A 63 8.12 -6.85 6.16
N ASN A 64 7.57 -5.67 5.91
CA ASN A 64 6.56 -5.06 6.77
C ASN A 64 5.31 -5.94 6.91
N PHE A 65 4.85 -6.55 5.82
CA PHE A 65 3.71 -7.47 5.83
C PHE A 65 3.95 -8.69 6.73
N LEU A 66 5.15 -9.28 6.66
CA LEU A 66 5.53 -10.40 7.52
C LEU A 66 5.66 -9.99 8.99
N VAL A 67 6.23 -8.81 9.28
CA VAL A 67 6.33 -8.27 10.65
C VAL A 67 4.94 -8.05 11.24
N LEU A 68 4.01 -7.46 10.48
CA LEU A 68 2.62 -7.29 10.92
C LEU A 68 1.92 -8.63 11.15
N GLY A 69 2.13 -9.60 10.25
CA GLY A 69 1.60 -10.95 10.40
C GLY A 69 2.11 -11.63 11.68
N TYR A 70 3.40 -11.47 11.99
CA TYR A 70 3.99 -12.00 13.22
C TYR A 70 3.43 -11.30 14.47
N LEU A 71 3.38 -9.96 14.48
CA LEU A 71 2.84 -9.19 15.60
C LEU A 71 1.35 -9.46 15.82
N GLY A 72 0.60 -9.86 14.79
CA GLY A 72 -0.80 -10.25 14.90
C GLY A 72 -1.06 -11.53 15.71
N VAL A 73 -0.05 -12.38 15.92
CA VAL A 73 -0.17 -13.61 16.73
C VAL A 73 0.41 -13.43 18.14
N GLN A 74 1.13 -12.33 18.38
CA GLN A 74 1.74 -12.05 19.67
C GLN A 74 0.75 -11.42 20.64
N PRO A 75 0.92 -11.63 21.97
CA PRO A 75 0.13 -10.91 22.96
C PRO A 75 0.40 -9.39 22.88
N PRO A 76 -0.58 -8.55 23.20
CA PRO A 76 -0.42 -7.11 23.20
C PRO A 76 0.74 -6.66 24.10
N SER A 77 1.65 -5.86 23.54
CA SER A 77 2.76 -5.24 24.26
C SER A 77 2.92 -3.79 23.83
N ALA A 78 3.41 -2.93 24.73
CA ALA A 78 3.52 -1.50 24.43
C ALA A 78 4.42 -1.20 23.21
N ILE A 79 5.48 -1.99 23.02
CA ILE A 79 6.37 -1.86 21.85
C ILE A 79 5.70 -2.44 20.60
N GLY A 80 5.12 -3.65 20.69
CA GLY A 80 4.44 -4.29 19.57
C GLY A 80 3.27 -3.46 19.04
N GLU A 81 2.52 -2.80 19.93
CA GLU A 81 1.42 -1.90 19.55
C GLU A 81 1.92 -0.75 18.67
N ARG A 82 2.95 -0.03 19.10
CA ARG A 82 3.51 1.10 18.33
C ARG A 82 4.08 0.65 16.99
N VAL A 83 4.78 -0.48 16.97
CA VAL A 83 5.32 -1.05 15.73
C VAL A 83 4.19 -1.44 14.78
N SER A 84 3.12 -2.08 15.28
CA SER A 84 1.94 -2.43 14.48
C SER A 84 1.21 -1.21 13.93
N GLN A 85 1.10 -0.12 14.71
CA GLN A 85 0.50 1.14 14.25
C GLN A 85 1.31 1.74 13.09
N ILE A 86 2.63 1.86 13.24
CA ILE A 86 3.51 2.37 12.18
C ILE A 86 3.48 1.46 10.95
N GLY A 87 3.54 0.15 11.16
CA GLY A 87 3.50 -0.81 10.05
C GLY A 87 2.16 -0.79 9.31
N THR A 88 1.05 -0.55 10.01
CA THR A 88 -0.29 -0.38 9.39
C THR A 88 -0.34 0.91 8.57
N LEU A 89 0.20 2.01 9.09
CA LEU A 89 0.33 3.26 8.32
C LEU A 89 1.18 3.07 7.07
N PHE A 90 2.29 2.32 7.18
CA PHE A 90 3.13 1.98 6.04
C PHE A 90 2.39 1.11 5.02
N TYR A 91 1.63 0.11 5.47
CA TYR A 91 0.83 -0.77 4.61
C TYR A 91 -0.18 0.03 3.77
N PHE A 92 -1.02 0.85 4.40
CA PHE A 92 -1.99 1.67 3.67
C PHE A 92 -1.32 2.77 2.85
N GLY A 93 -0.26 3.39 3.39
CA GLY A 93 0.53 4.39 2.68
C GLY A 93 1.14 3.84 1.40
N PHE A 94 1.63 2.60 1.40
CA PHE A 94 2.16 1.93 0.22
C PHE A 94 1.13 1.89 -0.93
N PHE A 95 -0.11 1.49 -0.65
CA PHE A 95 -1.18 1.42 -1.65
C PHE A 95 -1.73 2.80 -2.04
N ILE A 96 -1.98 3.68 -1.07
CA ILE A 96 -2.54 5.02 -1.34
C ILE A 96 -1.56 5.89 -2.13
N LEU A 97 -0.26 5.76 -1.86
CA LEU A 97 0.78 6.49 -2.60
C LEU A 97 1.18 5.82 -3.92
N MET A 98 0.70 4.59 -4.18
CA MET A 98 1.03 3.80 -5.38
C MET A 98 0.78 4.55 -6.69
N PRO A 99 -0.30 5.34 -6.86
CA PRO A 99 -0.50 6.12 -8.08
C PRO A 99 0.65 7.06 -8.41
N TRP A 100 1.33 7.60 -7.40
CA TRP A 100 2.47 8.50 -7.60
C TRP A 100 3.78 7.75 -7.74
N TRP A 101 4.12 6.89 -6.78
CA TRP A 101 5.44 6.29 -6.76
C TRP A 101 5.62 5.23 -7.87
N SER A 102 4.56 4.50 -8.27
CA SER A 102 4.66 3.45 -9.31
C SER A 102 5.08 3.96 -10.71
N GLN A 103 4.92 5.27 -10.96
CA GLN A 103 5.22 5.94 -12.23
C GLN A 103 6.61 6.57 -12.28
N LEU A 104 7.28 6.74 -11.14
CA LEU A 104 8.54 7.48 -11.07
C LEU A 104 9.74 6.62 -11.52
N GLY A 105 10.70 7.25 -12.20
CA GLY A 105 11.96 6.64 -12.61
C GLY A 105 12.03 6.25 -14.09
N SER A 106 13.15 5.62 -14.48
CA SER A 106 13.41 5.23 -15.86
C SER A 106 13.04 3.77 -16.13
N PHE A 107 12.08 3.55 -17.02
CA PHE A 107 11.62 2.22 -17.43
C PHE A 107 12.50 1.66 -18.54
N LYS A 108 12.83 0.37 -18.43
CA LYS A 108 13.55 -0.36 -19.48
C LYS A 108 12.60 -0.67 -20.64
N PRO A 109 13.08 -0.67 -21.90
CA PRO A 109 12.25 -1.04 -23.04
C PRO A 109 11.79 -2.49 -22.93
N VAL A 110 10.52 -2.71 -23.23
CA VAL A 110 9.90 -4.04 -23.24
C VAL A 110 10.22 -4.70 -24.60
N PRO A 111 10.48 -6.02 -24.67
CA PRO A 111 10.85 -6.69 -25.92
C PRO A 111 9.83 -6.51 -27.04
N SER A 112 10.29 -6.23 -28.27
CA SER A 112 9.42 -6.00 -29.45
C SER A 112 8.57 -7.20 -29.86
N ARG A 113 8.87 -8.42 -29.38
CA ARG A 113 8.05 -9.62 -29.60
C ARG A 113 6.64 -9.54 -28.98
N VAL A 114 6.33 -8.51 -28.18
CA VAL A 114 4.97 -8.24 -27.67
C VAL A 114 4.27 -7.09 -28.39
N THR A 115 4.94 -6.38 -29.29
CA THR A 115 4.35 -5.37 -30.18
C THR A 115 4.17 -6.00 -31.56
N PHE A 116 2.96 -6.49 -31.85
CA PHE A 116 2.64 -7.02 -33.18
C PHE A 116 2.71 -5.87 -34.19
N ALA A 117 3.67 -5.92 -35.11
CA ALA A 117 3.69 -5.08 -36.30
C ALA A 117 3.18 -5.96 -37.46
N ALA A 118 2.02 -5.61 -38.02
CA ALA A 118 1.53 -6.29 -39.22
C ALA A 118 2.48 -6.00 -40.38
N HIS A 119 2.81 -7.05 -41.15
CA HIS A 119 3.63 -6.97 -42.35
C HIS A 119 2.91 -6.23 -43.49
#